data_AF-A0A949NDH7-F1
#
_entry.id   AF-A0A949NDH7-F1
#
_cell.length_a   1.000
_cell.length_b   1.000
_cell.length_c   1.000
_cell.angle_alpha   90.00
_cell.angle_beta   90.00
_cell.angle_gamma   90.00
#
_symmetry.space_group_name_H-M   'P 1'
#
loop_
_entity.id
_entity.type
_entity.pdbx_description
1 polymer ?
#
loop_
_entity_poly.entity_id
_entity_poly.type
_entity_poly.pdbx_seq_one_letter_code
_entity_poly.pdbx_strand_id
1 'polypeptide(L)'
;MKNPIGIIAAGHHDTAGAAASILEAGGNAFDAALAALFSSCVCEPVLSSLGGGGFLLAHSHHGNSVLYDFFAHTPSRKPPVKELDFYPIIADFGAAQQEFHIGMGSIAVP
;
A
#
# COMPACT_ATOMS: atom_id res chain seq x y z
N MET A 1 28.53 16.75 -11.66
CA MET A 1 27.39 16.18 -10.93
C MET A 1 26.46 15.55 -11.96
N LYS A 2 26.01 14.29 -11.77
CA LYS A 2 24.99 13.69 -12.65
C LYS A 2 23.69 14.49 -12.50
N ASN A 3 22.98 14.76 -13.59
CA ASN A 3 21.64 15.35 -13.49
C ASN A 3 20.73 14.41 -12.70
N PRO A 4 19.89 14.93 -11.78
CA PRO A 4 18.92 14.09 -11.09
C PRO A 4 17.93 13.50 -12.10
N ILE A 5 17.78 12.18 -12.07
CA ILE A 5 16.93 11.39 -12.97
C ILE A 5 15.47 11.29 -12.50
N GLY A 6 15.18 11.77 -11.29
CA GLY A 6 13.85 11.82 -10.69
C GLY A 6 13.90 12.24 -9.22
N ILE A 7 12.74 12.41 -8.60
CA ILE A 7 12.58 12.69 -7.16
C ILE A 7 11.61 11.65 -6.59
N ILE A 8 11.94 11.12 -5.42
CA ILE A 8 11.17 10.08 -4.73
C ILE A 8 10.90 10.54 -3.29
N ALA A 9 9.68 10.30 -2.81
CA ALA A 9 9.32 10.44 -1.42
C ALA A 9 8.55 9.18 -0.98
N ALA A 10 8.91 8.60 0.17
CA ALA A 10 8.27 7.42 0.73
C ALA A 10 8.31 7.46 2.27
N GLY A 11 7.48 6.63 2.91
CA GLY A 11 7.39 6.55 4.38
C GLY A 11 8.63 5.95 5.05
N HIS A 12 9.39 5.12 4.32
CA HIS A 12 10.60 4.49 4.81
C HIS A 12 11.80 4.71 3.87
N HIS A 13 13.00 4.78 4.44
CA HIS A 13 14.24 5.01 3.69
C HIS A 13 14.55 3.90 2.69
N ASP A 14 14.38 2.63 3.08
CA ASP A 14 14.56 1.49 2.17
C ASP A 14 13.51 1.45 1.05
N THR A 15 12.26 1.85 1.32
CA THR A 15 11.21 1.99 0.30
C THR A 15 11.63 3.01 -0.78
N ALA A 16 12.13 4.18 -0.35
CA ALA A 16 12.66 5.18 -1.26
C ALA A 16 13.93 4.70 -2.00
N GLY A 17 14.81 3.98 -1.31
CA GLY A 17 16.04 3.42 -1.86
C GLY A 17 15.79 2.37 -2.95
N ALA A 18 14.78 1.52 -2.78
CA ALA A 18 14.36 0.55 -3.80
C ALA A 18 13.89 1.25 -5.08
N ALA A 19 13.05 2.28 -4.96
CA ALA A 19 12.61 3.08 -6.09
C ALA A 19 13.77 3.82 -6.77
N ALA A 20 14.70 4.38 -5.99
CA ALA A 20 15.87 5.08 -6.52
C ALA A 20 16.76 4.14 -7.33
N SER A 21 16.97 2.92 -6.83
CA SER A 21 17.74 1.88 -7.52
C SER A 21 17.15 1.54 -8.90
N ILE A 22 15.81 1.52 -9.02
CA ILE A 22 15.14 1.27 -10.31
C ILE A 22 15.27 2.45 -11.27
N LEU A 23 15.15 3.69 -10.79
CA LEU A 23 15.42 4.86 -11.65
C LEU A 23 16.87 4.84 -12.15
N GLU A 24 17.83 4.54 -11.27
CA GLU A 24 19.26 4.44 -11.62
C GLU A 24 19.54 3.32 -12.62
N ALA A 25 18.77 2.23 -12.57
CA ALA A 25 18.80 1.15 -13.55
C ALA A 25 18.14 1.50 -14.90
N GLY A 26 17.60 2.72 -15.06
CA GLY A 26 16.96 3.19 -16.28
C GLY A 26 15.46 2.95 -16.36
N GLY A 27 14.82 2.54 -15.24
CA GLY A 27 13.38 2.41 -15.13
C GLY A 27 12.68 3.78 -15.13
N ASN A 28 11.38 3.78 -15.44
CA ASN A 28 10.55 4.98 -15.40
C ASN A 28 9.89 5.17 -14.02
N ALA A 29 9.05 6.21 -13.87
CA ALA A 29 8.36 6.49 -12.62
C ALA A 29 7.41 5.37 -12.16
N PHE A 30 6.81 4.61 -13.07
CA PHE A 30 5.95 3.47 -12.77
C PHE A 30 6.76 2.28 -12.25
N ASP A 31 7.89 1.97 -12.88
CA ASP A 31 8.78 0.91 -12.44
C ASP A 31 9.31 1.20 -11.02
N ALA A 32 9.72 2.45 -10.79
CA ALA A 32 10.16 2.91 -9.48
C ALA A 32 9.04 2.84 -8.43
N ALA A 33 7.81 3.23 -8.78
CA ALA A 33 6.66 3.12 -7.89
C ALA A 33 6.33 1.66 -7.52
N LEU A 34 6.45 0.71 -8.47
CA LEU A 34 6.27 -0.72 -8.19
C LEU A 34 7.35 -1.26 -7.25
N ALA A 35 8.62 -0.86 -7.43
CA ALA A 35 9.68 -1.24 -6.50
C ALA A 35 9.47 -0.68 -5.08
N ALA A 36 9.03 0.58 -4.97
CA ALA A 36 8.60 1.14 -3.68
C ALA A 36 7.46 0.31 -3.07
N LEU A 37 6.41 -0.01 -3.84
CA LEU A 37 5.26 -0.78 -3.35
C LEU A 37 5.66 -2.16 -2.80
N PHE A 38 6.49 -2.91 -3.52
CA PHE A 38 6.95 -4.22 -3.04
C PHE A 38 7.87 -4.11 -1.82
N SER A 39 8.76 -3.11 -1.80
CA SER A 39 9.61 -2.86 -0.64
C SER A 39 8.81 -2.43 0.59
N SER A 40 7.79 -1.59 0.43
CA SER A 40 6.97 -1.10 1.54
C SER A 40 6.18 -2.21 2.22
N CYS A 41 5.80 -3.28 1.49
CA CYS A 41 5.18 -4.47 2.10
C CYS A 41 6.08 -5.16 3.14
N VAL A 42 7.40 -4.92 3.10
CA VAL A 42 8.38 -5.46 4.07
C VAL A 42 8.78 -4.39 5.08
N CYS A 43 9.07 -3.17 4.62
CA CYS A 43 9.58 -2.08 5.45
C CYS A 43 8.50 -1.36 6.26
N GLU A 44 7.25 -1.41 5.80
CA GLU A 44 6.11 -0.67 6.36
C GLU A 44 4.90 -1.61 6.61
N PRO A 45 5.07 -2.76 7.29
CA PRO A 45 4.08 -3.84 7.32
C PRO A 45 2.77 -3.49 8.05
N VAL A 46 2.79 -2.43 8.86
CA VAL A 46 1.59 -1.91 9.55
C VAL A 46 0.66 -1.18 8.56
N LEU A 47 1.19 -0.67 7.46
CA LEU A 47 0.47 0.19 6.50
C LEU A 47 0.36 -0.42 5.11
N SER A 48 1.33 -1.23 4.69
CA SER A 48 1.44 -1.80 3.36
C SER A 48 1.48 -3.32 3.42
N SER A 49 0.67 -3.98 2.57
CA SER A 49 0.76 -5.43 2.36
C SER A 49 0.19 -5.84 1.01
N LEU A 50 0.58 -7.02 0.53
CA LEU A 50 -0.02 -7.64 -0.65
C LEU A 50 -1.46 -8.14 -0.43
N GLY A 51 -1.93 -8.17 0.83
CA GLY A 51 -3.31 -8.53 1.18
C GLY A 51 -4.22 -7.32 1.39
N GLY A 52 -3.75 -6.12 1.07
CA GLY A 52 -4.51 -4.88 1.13
C GLY A 52 -5.04 -4.44 -0.23
N GLY A 53 -5.30 -3.14 -0.37
CA GLY A 53 -5.66 -2.50 -1.63
C GLY A 53 -5.17 -1.05 -1.64
N GLY A 54 -5.37 -0.34 -2.74
CA GLY A 54 -4.92 1.04 -2.85
C GLY A 54 -5.31 1.72 -4.14
N PHE A 55 -4.65 2.85 -4.39
CA PHE A 55 -4.87 3.67 -5.57
C PHE A 55 -3.52 4.14 -6.13
N LEU A 56 -3.43 4.27 -7.45
CA LEU A 56 -2.30 4.91 -8.13
C LEU A 56 -2.82 6.02 -9.03
N LEU A 57 -2.48 7.26 -8.70
CA LEU A 57 -2.68 8.38 -9.61
C LEU A 57 -1.45 8.50 -10.52
N ALA A 58 -1.64 8.13 -11.77
CA ALA A 58 -0.62 8.12 -12.80
C ALA A 58 -0.71 9.36 -13.68
N HIS A 59 0.42 10.00 -13.95
CA HIS A 59 0.54 11.00 -15.00
C HIS A 59 1.66 10.61 -15.95
N SER A 60 1.32 10.40 -17.23
CA SER A 60 2.29 10.04 -18.26
C SER A 60 2.82 11.28 -18.96
N HIS A 61 4.02 11.17 -19.56
CA HIS A 61 4.60 12.22 -20.40
C HIS A 61 3.73 12.58 -21.64
N HIS A 62 2.75 11.75 -21.98
CA HIS A 62 1.74 12.05 -23.01
C HIS A 62 0.63 13.00 -22.53
N GLY A 63 0.69 13.47 -21.27
CA GLY A 63 -0.27 14.42 -20.70
C GLY A 63 -1.56 13.80 -20.16
N ASN A 64 -1.70 12.48 -20.23
CA ASN A 64 -2.88 11.78 -19.73
C ASN A 64 -2.70 11.41 -18.25
N SER A 65 -3.65 11.82 -17.42
CA SER A 65 -3.77 11.40 -16.03
C SER A 65 -4.79 10.27 -15.91
N VAL A 66 -4.44 9.20 -15.20
CA VAL A 66 -5.29 8.02 -14.96
C VAL A 66 -5.25 7.69 -13.48
N LEU A 67 -6.41 7.46 -12.86
CA LEU A 67 -6.50 6.88 -11.52
C LEU A 67 -6.74 5.38 -11.66
N TYR A 68 -5.79 4.57 -11.20
CA TYR A 68 -5.97 3.14 -11.03
C TYR A 68 -6.54 2.88 -9.64
N ASP A 69 -7.74 2.31 -9.60
CA ASP A 69 -8.40 1.84 -8.38
C ASP A 69 -8.19 0.33 -8.27
N PHE A 70 -7.45 -0.07 -7.26
CA PHE A 70 -7.23 -1.47 -6.85
C PHE A 70 -7.53 -1.57 -5.35
N PHE A 71 -8.56 -0.88 -4.89
CA PHE A 71 -8.99 -0.94 -3.50
C PHE A 71 -9.74 -2.25 -3.22
N ALA A 72 -9.72 -2.66 -1.95
CA ALA A 72 -10.26 -3.95 -1.55
C ALA A 72 -11.78 -4.03 -1.79
N HIS A 73 -12.24 -5.17 -2.31
CA HIS A 73 -13.65 -5.40 -2.61
C HIS A 73 -14.37 -6.19 -1.51
N THR A 74 -15.66 -5.91 -1.34
CA THR A 74 -16.50 -6.70 -0.44
C THR A 74 -16.59 -8.16 -0.94
N PRO A 75 -16.34 -9.17 -0.08
CA PRO A 75 -16.47 -10.57 -0.45
C PRO A 75 -17.86 -10.91 -1.01
N SER A 76 -17.91 -11.78 -2.03
CA SER A 76 -19.17 -12.18 -2.67
C SER A 76 -20.08 -13.00 -1.76
N ARG A 77 -19.49 -13.78 -0.84
CA ARG A 77 -20.23 -14.54 0.17
C ARG A 77 -20.42 -13.67 1.42
N LYS A 78 -21.69 -13.45 1.80
CA LYS A 78 -22.07 -12.63 2.94
C LYS A 78 -22.80 -13.49 3.98
N PRO A 79 -22.08 -14.22 4.87
CA PRO A 79 -22.72 -14.99 5.91
C PRO A 79 -23.48 -14.06 6.88
N PRO A 80 -24.47 -14.57 7.63
CA PRO A 80 -25.13 -13.82 8.69
C PRO A 80 -24.12 -13.23 9.68
N VAL A 81 -24.37 -12.03 10.19
CA VAL A 81 -23.45 -11.31 11.11
C VAL A 81 -23.05 -12.17 12.32
N LYS A 82 -23.98 -12.96 12.86
CA LYS A 82 -23.75 -13.87 14.00
C LYS A 82 -22.75 -15.00 13.72
N GLU A 83 -22.41 -15.25 12.45
CA GLU A 83 -21.47 -16.29 12.00
C GLU A 83 -20.11 -15.69 11.59
N LEU A 84 -19.95 -14.36 11.64
CA LEU A 84 -18.68 -13.71 11.31
C LEU A 84 -17.68 -13.91 12.44
N ASP A 85 -16.49 -14.37 12.10
CA ASP A 85 -15.31 -14.26 12.94
C ASP A 85 -14.83 -12.79 12.92
N PHE A 86 -15.49 -11.95 13.70
CA PHE A 86 -15.25 -10.51 13.73
C PHE A 86 -15.47 -9.98 15.15
N TYR A 87 -14.41 -9.55 15.81
CA TYR A 87 -14.46 -9.16 17.22
C TYR A 87 -13.49 -8.02 17.55
N PRO A 88 -13.81 -7.19 18.56
CA PRO A 88 -12.97 -6.05 18.91
C PRO A 88 -11.74 -6.48 19.72
N ILE A 89 -10.66 -5.75 19.54
CA ILE A 89 -9.48 -5.71 20.39
C ILE A 89 -9.14 -4.25 20.69
N ILE A 90 -8.47 -3.99 21.80
CA ILE A 90 -7.86 -2.68 22.06
C ILE A 90 -6.39 -2.75 21.65
N ALA A 91 -6.02 -1.96 20.65
CA ALA A 91 -4.63 -1.72 20.32
C ALA A 91 -4.09 -0.57 21.17
N ASP A 92 -2.97 -0.82 21.84
CA ASP A 92 -2.29 0.17 22.69
C ASP A 92 -1.01 0.65 22.00
N PHE A 93 -0.98 1.94 21.66
CA PHE A 93 0.16 2.62 21.05
C PHE A 93 0.93 3.49 22.06
N GLY A 94 0.72 3.25 23.36
CA GLY A 94 1.33 3.98 24.47
C GLY A 94 0.60 5.29 24.79
N ALA A 95 0.68 6.28 23.89
CA ALA A 95 0.02 7.57 24.10
C ALA A 95 -1.49 7.55 23.76
N ALA A 96 -1.94 6.51 23.05
CA ALA A 96 -3.32 6.35 22.61
C ALA A 96 -3.71 4.87 22.66
N GLN A 97 -4.95 4.61 23.05
CA GLN A 97 -5.61 3.33 22.89
C GLN A 97 -6.75 3.48 21.90
N GLN A 98 -6.89 2.52 21.00
CA GLN A 98 -7.94 2.52 19.99
C GLN A 98 -8.51 1.12 19.81
N GLU A 99 -9.82 1.03 19.69
CA GLU A 99 -10.49 -0.22 19.34
C GLU A 99 -10.30 -0.53 17.85
N PHE A 100 -9.82 -1.73 17.56
CA PHE A 100 -9.77 -2.32 16.23
C PHE A 100 -10.62 -3.58 16.22
N HIS A 101 -11.13 -3.96 15.04
CA HIS A 101 -11.78 -5.26 14.88
C HIS A 101 -10.88 -6.19 14.07
N ILE A 102 -10.76 -7.43 14.52
CA ILE A 102 -9.97 -8.49 13.89
C ILE A 102 -10.81 -9.73 13.65
N GLY A 103 -10.20 -10.76 13.07
CA GLY A 103 -10.83 -12.02 12.68
C GLY A 103 -11.06 -12.10 11.17
N MET A 104 -11.42 -13.28 10.65
CA MET A 104 -11.59 -13.48 9.20
C MET A 104 -12.67 -12.57 8.58
N GLY A 105 -13.66 -12.15 9.37
CA GLY A 105 -14.71 -11.23 8.96
C GLY A 105 -14.25 -9.79 8.73
N SER A 106 -13.04 -9.42 9.19
CA SER A 106 -12.45 -8.09 8.92
C SER A 106 -11.68 -8.02 7.61
N ILE A 107 -11.59 -9.12 6.85
CA ILE A 107 -10.78 -9.22 5.63
C ILE A 107 -11.66 -9.06 4.38
N ALA A 108 -11.28 -8.14 3.50
CA ALA A 108 -11.88 -7.95 2.19
C ALA A 108 -11.08 -8.70 1.10
N VAL A 109 -11.59 -8.72 -0.13
CA VAL A 109 -10.85 -9.26 -1.28
C VAL A 109 -9.78 -8.23 -1.68
N PRO A 110 -8.48 -8.56 -1.62
CA PRO A 110 -7.42 -7.68 -2.09
C PRO A 110 -7.49 -7.45 -3.61
#